data_AF-A0A965GD96-F1
#
_entry.id   AF-A0A965GD96-F1
#
_cell.length_a   1.000
_cell.length_b   1.000
_cell.length_c   1.000
_cell.angle_alpha   90.00
_cell.angle_beta   90.00
_cell.angle_gamma   90.00
#
_symmetry.space_group_name_H-M   'P 1'
#
loop_
_entity.id
_entity.type
_entity.pdbx_description
1 polymer ?
#
loop_
_entity_poly.entity_id
_entity_poly.type
_entity_poly.pdbx_seq_one_letter_code
_entity_poly.pdbx_strand_id
1 'polypeptide(L)'
;MRSGRNWHPERLFFLENSRLELHATNQSSFRLQRTLEELGAHFVENEFFLTSRKIFEEWASRQKSYLMENFYREQRKRLDILMENGKPVGGEWNFDKENRLPPPKEYDWPEYQVFERDEIDFEVAKELGITPTNTWATTRKGALAQLKWFITKHYAKFGPYEDAMVLESWSLHHSVISPYINNGLLHPQEVIAAAVEAFDSGAIPIESAEGFIRQIIGWREYINGMYW
;
A
#
# COMPACT_ATOMS: atom_id res chain seq x y z
N MET A 1 -29.85 -12.75 24.12
CA MET A 1 -29.59 -14.04 23.46
C MET A 1 -30.42 -14.11 22.18
N ARG A 2 -29.83 -13.80 21.02
CA ARG A 2 -30.49 -14.01 19.72
C ARG A 2 -29.58 -14.84 18.83
N SER A 3 -30.14 -15.97 18.44
CA SER A 3 -29.92 -16.76 17.22
C SER A 3 -28.47 -17.00 16.80
N GLY A 4 -27.99 -18.20 17.13
CA GLY A 4 -26.95 -18.85 16.36
C GLY A 4 -27.30 -18.82 14.88
N ARG A 5 -26.38 -18.32 14.08
CA ARG A 5 -26.37 -18.60 12.65
C ARG A 5 -26.20 -20.11 12.53
N ASN A 6 -27.28 -20.79 12.13
CA ASN A 6 -27.22 -22.20 11.77
C ASN A 6 -26.31 -22.33 10.55
N TRP A 7 -25.03 -22.57 10.81
CA TRP A 7 -24.12 -23.06 9.78
C TRP A 7 -24.59 -24.47 9.42
N HIS A 8 -25.15 -24.60 8.22
CA HIS A 8 -25.65 -25.86 7.67
C HIS A 8 -24.60 -26.39 6.69
N PRO A 9 -23.62 -27.20 7.12
CA PRO A 9 -22.61 -27.79 6.23
C PRO A 9 -23.23 -28.63 5.13
N GLU A 10 -24.45 -29.13 5.36
CA GLU A 10 -25.29 -29.87 4.42
C GLU A 10 -25.65 -29.08 3.13
N ARG A 11 -25.44 -27.75 3.11
CA ARG A 11 -25.68 -26.89 1.94
C ARG A 11 -24.41 -26.56 1.15
N LEU A 12 -23.33 -27.30 1.38
CA LEU A 12 -22.24 -27.39 0.42
C LEU A 12 -22.74 -28.23 -0.75
N PHE A 13 -23.22 -27.56 -1.79
CA PHE A 13 -23.46 -28.20 -3.07
C PHE A 13 -22.10 -28.60 -3.65
N PHE A 14 -21.71 -29.85 -3.48
CA PHE A 14 -20.69 -30.46 -4.32
C PHE A 14 -21.31 -30.60 -5.71
N LEU A 15 -21.00 -29.65 -6.58
CA LEU A 15 -21.21 -29.84 -8.01
C LEU A 15 -20.25 -30.94 -8.45
N GLU A 16 -20.68 -32.19 -8.40
CA GLU A 16 -20.12 -33.28 -9.20
C GLU A 16 -20.46 -33.00 -10.67
N ASN A 17 -19.84 -31.97 -11.23
CA ASN A 17 -19.81 -31.77 -12.66
C ASN A 17 -18.39 -31.39 -13.05
N SER A 18 -17.74 -32.34 -13.70
CA SER A 18 -16.44 -32.24 -14.35
C SER A 18 -16.32 -30.95 -15.17
N ARG A 19 -15.18 -30.26 -15.03
CA ARG A 19 -14.64 -29.13 -15.84
C ARG A 19 -14.78 -27.68 -15.30
N LEU A 20 -14.92 -27.46 -14.00
CA LEU A 20 -14.62 -26.11 -13.47
C LEU A 20 -13.12 -25.99 -13.25
N GLU A 21 -12.44 -25.24 -14.12
CA GLU A 21 -11.07 -24.82 -13.90
C GLU A 21 -11.07 -23.67 -12.89
N LEU A 22 -10.40 -23.87 -11.75
CA LEU A 22 -10.19 -22.83 -10.76
C LEU A 22 -8.98 -22.01 -11.18
N HIS A 23 -9.17 -20.73 -11.48
CA HIS A 23 -8.07 -19.80 -11.77
C HIS A 23 -7.93 -18.80 -10.62
N ALA A 24 -6.71 -18.57 -10.15
CA ALA A 24 -6.42 -17.63 -9.07
C ALA A 24 -5.10 -16.90 -9.34
N THR A 25 -4.95 -15.69 -8.81
CA THR A 25 -3.61 -15.08 -8.72
C THR A 25 -2.78 -15.80 -7.66
N ASN A 26 -1.45 -15.72 -7.75
CA ASN A 26 -0.57 -16.11 -6.64
C ASN A 26 -1.00 -15.40 -5.35
N GLN A 27 -1.26 -16.16 -4.30
CA GLN A 27 -1.90 -15.64 -3.09
C GLN A 27 -0.89 -14.97 -2.17
N SER A 28 -1.30 -13.90 -1.50
CA SER A 28 -0.49 -13.18 -0.51
C SER A 28 -0.43 -13.87 0.87
N SER A 29 -0.68 -15.19 0.92
CA SER A 29 -0.68 -16.00 2.15
C SER A 29 -0.30 -17.45 1.86
N PHE A 30 0.70 -17.99 2.57
CA PHE A 30 1.09 -19.41 2.43
C PHE A 30 -0.07 -20.38 2.65
N ARG A 31 -0.97 -20.08 3.60
CA ARG A 31 -2.11 -20.94 3.90
C ARG A 31 -3.12 -20.96 2.75
N LEU A 32 -3.51 -19.78 2.27
CA LEU A 32 -4.48 -19.67 1.18
C LEU A 32 -3.92 -20.21 -0.13
N GLN A 33 -2.64 -19.95 -0.42
CA GLN A 33 -1.93 -20.53 -1.56
C GLN A 33 -2.05 -22.06 -1.54
N ARG A 34 -1.66 -22.70 -0.44
CA ARG A 34 -1.72 -24.16 -0.28
C ARG A 34 -3.12 -24.71 -0.43
N THR A 35 -4.12 -24.08 0.18
CA THR A 35 -5.52 -24.52 0.07
C THR A 35 -6.01 -24.46 -1.38
N LEU A 36 -5.66 -23.43 -2.13
CA LEU A 36 -6.04 -23.35 -3.54
C LEU A 36 -5.26 -24.34 -4.43
N GLU A 37 -3.99 -24.62 -4.11
CA GLU A 37 -3.20 -25.68 -4.75
C GLU A 37 -3.83 -27.07 -4.54
N GLU A 38 -4.26 -27.39 -3.31
CA GLU A 38 -4.94 -28.64 -2.96
C GLU A 38 -6.28 -28.80 -3.71
N LEU A 39 -6.93 -27.67 -4.05
CA LEU A 39 -8.16 -27.63 -4.86
C LEU A 39 -7.89 -27.68 -6.38
N GLY A 40 -6.62 -27.75 -6.80
CA GLY A 40 -6.25 -27.82 -8.22
C GLY A 40 -6.35 -26.49 -8.96
N ALA A 41 -6.14 -25.36 -8.28
CA ALA A 41 -6.12 -24.05 -8.92
C ALA A 41 -4.97 -23.88 -9.91
N HIS A 42 -5.26 -23.28 -11.06
CA HIS A 42 -4.28 -22.69 -11.97
C HIS A 42 -3.92 -21.29 -11.49
N PHE A 43 -2.62 -21.03 -11.33
CA PHE A 43 -2.15 -19.75 -10.84
C PHE A 43 -1.61 -18.86 -11.95
N VAL A 44 -2.02 -17.59 -11.91
CA VAL A 44 -1.39 -16.50 -12.65
C VAL A 44 -0.58 -15.61 -11.69
N GLU A 45 0.36 -14.85 -12.23
CA GLU A 45 1.16 -13.94 -11.44
C GLU A 45 0.30 -12.88 -10.73
N ASN A 46 0.71 -12.47 -9.53
CA ASN A 46 0.02 -11.43 -8.78
C ASN A 46 0.69 -10.08 -9.08
N GLU A 47 -0.03 -9.23 -9.80
CA GLU A 47 0.47 -7.93 -10.25
C GLU A 47 0.24 -6.80 -9.22
N PHE A 48 -0.27 -7.07 -8.01
CA PHE A 48 -0.44 -6.05 -6.94
C PHE A 48 0.87 -5.55 -6.31
N PHE A 49 2.00 -6.07 -6.77
CA PHE A 49 3.35 -5.65 -6.40
C PHE A 49 4.11 -5.27 -7.66
N LEU A 50 4.90 -4.20 -7.57
CA LEU A 50 5.77 -3.78 -8.69
C LEU A 50 6.95 -4.74 -8.88
N THR A 51 7.20 -5.56 -7.87
CA THR A 51 8.28 -6.55 -7.80
C THR A 51 7.65 -7.91 -7.66
N SER A 52 7.68 -8.69 -8.74
CA SER A 52 7.26 -10.09 -8.63
C SER A 52 8.23 -10.90 -7.78
N ARG A 53 7.78 -12.08 -7.33
CA ARG A 53 8.61 -13.03 -6.59
C ARG A 53 9.89 -13.37 -7.38
N LYS A 54 9.76 -13.60 -8.68
CA LYS A 54 10.90 -13.86 -9.57
C LYS A 54 11.92 -12.71 -9.60
N ILE A 55 11.46 -11.47 -9.74
CA ILE A 55 12.35 -10.30 -9.75
C ILE A 55 13.07 -10.16 -8.39
N PHE A 56 12.36 -10.42 -7.29
CA PHE A 56 12.96 -10.38 -5.97
C PHE A 56 14.00 -11.49 -5.77
N GLU A 57 13.72 -12.73 -6.19
CA GLU A 57 14.67 -13.86 -6.16
C GLU A 57 15.94 -13.58 -6.98
N GLU A 58 15.80 -12.99 -8.17
CA GLU A 58 16.93 -12.57 -9.01
C GLU A 58 17.78 -11.48 -8.33
N TRP A 59 17.17 -10.57 -7.59
CA TRP A 59 17.90 -9.61 -6.75
C TRP A 59 18.60 -10.31 -5.59
N ALA A 60 17.86 -11.11 -4.81
CA ALA A 60 18.31 -11.76 -3.58
C ALA A 60 19.48 -12.73 -3.82
N SER A 61 19.43 -13.52 -4.90
CA SER A 61 20.49 -14.47 -5.27
C SER A 61 21.87 -13.83 -5.51
N ARG A 62 21.91 -12.52 -5.79
CA ARG A 62 23.15 -11.75 -6.02
C ARG A 62 23.65 -11.05 -4.75
N GLN A 63 22.89 -11.07 -3.66
CA GLN A 63 23.24 -10.36 -2.43
C GLN A 63 24.05 -11.23 -1.49
N LYS A 64 25.05 -10.62 -0.84
CA LYS A 64 25.75 -11.23 0.32
C LYS A 64 24.98 -11.03 1.62
N SER A 65 24.18 -9.96 1.70
CA SER A 65 23.32 -9.62 2.82
C SER A 65 22.07 -8.90 2.32
N TYR A 66 20.94 -9.13 2.97
CA TYR A 66 19.67 -8.51 2.60
C TYR A 66 19.54 -7.16 3.30
N LEU A 67 19.80 -6.09 2.54
CA LEU A 67 19.67 -4.70 2.99
C LEU A 67 18.61 -4.00 2.12
N MET A 68 17.59 -3.42 2.77
CA MET A 68 16.52 -2.69 2.08
C MET A 68 17.09 -1.57 1.21
N GLU A 69 18.10 -0.86 1.69
CA GLU A 69 18.73 0.22 0.92
C GLU A 69 19.30 -0.26 -0.43
N ASN A 70 19.96 -1.42 -0.46
CA ASN A 70 20.48 -1.99 -1.72
C ASN A 70 19.36 -2.39 -2.66
N PHE A 71 18.29 -3.00 -2.13
CA PHE A 71 17.09 -3.32 -2.90
C PHE A 71 16.46 -2.07 -3.49
N TYR A 72 16.26 -1.03 -2.67
CA TYR A 72 15.64 0.22 -3.09
C TYR A 72 16.43 0.94 -4.20
N ARG A 73 17.77 0.97 -4.12
CA ARG A 73 18.62 1.52 -5.19
C ARG A 73 18.41 0.79 -6.52
N GLU A 74 18.32 -0.54 -6.49
CA GLU A 74 18.04 -1.34 -7.69
C GLU A 74 16.62 -1.14 -8.20
N GLN A 75 15.64 -0.96 -7.30
CA GLN A 75 14.26 -0.64 -7.67
C GLN A 75 14.15 0.71 -8.37
N ARG A 76 14.81 1.75 -7.86
CA ARG A 76 14.85 3.07 -8.51
C ARG A 76 15.43 2.99 -9.92
N LYS A 77 16.53 2.25 -10.12
CA LYS A 77 17.12 2.03 -11.45
C LYS A 77 16.19 1.22 -12.37
N ARG A 78 15.62 0.13 -11.87
CA ARG A 78 14.75 -0.77 -12.65
C ARG A 78 13.48 -0.06 -13.11
N LEU A 79 12.88 0.74 -12.24
CA LEU A 79 11.63 1.45 -12.47
C LEU A 79 11.81 2.85 -13.05
N ASP A 80 13.06 3.33 -13.14
CA ASP A 80 13.45 4.69 -13.55
C ASP A 80 12.74 5.79 -12.73
N ILE A 81 12.68 5.60 -11.41
CA ILE A 81 11.97 6.52 -10.49
C ILE A 81 12.95 7.46 -9.78
N LEU A 82 12.71 8.76 -9.93
CA LEU A 82 13.59 9.84 -9.46
C LEU A 82 15.01 9.69 -10.04
N MET A 83 15.16 9.23 -11.27
CA MET A 83 16.46 9.02 -11.90
C MET A 83 16.70 10.06 -12.99
N GLU A 84 17.94 10.54 -13.12
CA GLU A 84 18.36 11.43 -14.20
C GLU A 84 19.73 10.98 -14.71
N ASN A 85 19.82 10.66 -16.00
CA ASN A 85 21.05 10.18 -16.64
C ASN A 85 21.71 9.00 -15.90
N GLY A 86 20.90 8.08 -15.38
CA GLY A 86 21.36 6.91 -14.61
C GLY A 86 21.86 7.21 -13.19
N LYS A 87 21.70 8.45 -12.71
CA LYS A 87 22.04 8.88 -11.34
C LYS A 87 20.77 9.27 -10.58
N PRO A 88 20.76 9.20 -9.24
CA PRO A 88 19.61 9.67 -8.49
C PRO A 88 19.46 11.19 -8.64
N VAL A 89 18.24 11.65 -8.88
CA VAL A 89 17.85 13.06 -8.80
C VAL A 89 18.25 13.60 -7.41
N GLY A 90 18.78 14.82 -7.37
CA GLY A 90 19.31 15.44 -6.14
C GLY A 90 20.68 14.91 -5.67
N GLY A 91 21.27 13.95 -6.38
CA GLY A 91 22.64 13.46 -6.13
C GLY A 91 22.77 12.39 -5.04
N GLU A 92 21.73 12.17 -4.24
CA GLU A 92 21.70 11.20 -3.15
C GLU A 92 20.61 10.13 -3.34
N TRP A 93 20.86 8.92 -2.82
CA TRP A 93 19.88 7.83 -2.92
C TRP A 93 18.73 7.96 -1.91
N ASN A 94 19.00 8.57 -0.75
CA ASN A 94 18.04 8.78 0.34
C ASN A 94 18.21 10.16 0.97
N PHE A 95 17.12 10.72 1.49
CA PHE A 95 17.08 12.00 2.20
C PHE A 95 16.50 11.83 3.63
N ASP A 96 16.81 10.69 4.26
CA ASP A 96 16.26 10.28 5.55
C ASP A 96 16.71 11.19 6.72
N LYS A 97 17.84 11.89 6.57
CA LYS A 97 18.35 12.80 7.61
C LYS A 97 17.54 14.09 7.67
N GLU A 98 16.99 14.50 6.53
CA GLU A 98 16.16 15.68 6.34
C GLU A 98 14.74 15.46 6.86
N ASN A 99 14.32 14.20 7.07
CA ASN A 99 12.98 13.79 7.47
C ASN A 99 12.71 13.76 8.99
N ARG A 100 13.49 14.52 9.77
CA ARG A 100 13.51 14.40 11.25
C ARG A 100 13.30 15.72 11.97
N LEU A 101 12.56 16.66 11.38
CA LEU A 101 12.27 17.91 12.07
C LEU A 101 11.35 17.64 13.27
N PRO A 102 11.62 18.25 14.43
CA PRO A 102 10.67 18.20 15.54
C PRO A 102 9.36 18.89 15.14
N PRO A 103 8.21 18.46 15.70
CA PRO A 103 6.96 19.13 15.47
C PRO A 103 7.06 20.62 15.89
N PRO A 104 6.52 21.56 15.11
CA PRO A 104 6.57 22.98 15.48
C PRO A 104 5.72 23.23 16.72
N LYS A 105 6.07 24.25 17.52
CA LYS A 105 5.30 24.62 18.72
C LYS A 105 3.88 25.07 18.39
N GLU A 106 3.70 25.74 17.26
CA GLU A 106 2.40 26.19 16.74
C GLU A 106 2.33 25.76 15.28
N TYR A 107 1.50 24.76 14.99
CA TYR A 107 1.28 24.26 13.65
C TYR A 107 -0.18 23.88 13.47
N ASP A 108 -0.79 24.36 12.39
CA ASP A 108 -2.13 23.98 11.99
C ASP A 108 -2.04 22.72 11.13
N TRP A 109 -2.36 21.57 11.73
CA TRP A 109 -2.32 20.28 11.06
C TRP A 109 -3.53 20.17 10.12
N PRO A 110 -3.33 19.89 8.80
CA PRO A 110 -4.45 19.80 7.89
C PRO A 110 -5.42 18.69 8.32
N GLU A 111 -6.71 18.95 8.14
CA GLU A 111 -7.75 17.95 8.39
C GLU A 111 -7.55 16.71 7.50
N TYR A 112 -7.90 15.55 8.05
CA TYR A 112 -7.97 14.31 7.29
C TYR A 112 -9.32 14.21 6.58
N GLN A 113 -9.30 13.58 5.41
CA GLN A 113 -10.52 13.35 4.67
C GLN A 113 -11.41 12.32 5.36
N VAL A 114 -12.70 12.62 5.45
CA VAL A 114 -13.73 11.70 5.92
C VAL A 114 -14.61 11.24 4.77
N PHE A 115 -15.25 10.09 4.95
CA PHE A 115 -16.05 9.43 3.92
C PHE A 115 -17.40 9.04 4.50
N GLU A 116 -18.47 9.47 3.82
CA GLU A 116 -19.83 9.06 4.14
C GLU A 116 -19.99 7.53 4.03
N ARG A 117 -20.96 7.00 4.76
CA ARG A 117 -21.32 5.58 4.76
C ARG A 117 -22.52 5.34 3.87
N ASP A 118 -22.46 4.28 3.08
CA ASP A 118 -23.59 3.82 2.29
C ASP A 118 -24.35 2.67 2.99
N GLU A 119 -25.41 2.19 2.33
CA GLU A 119 -26.26 1.10 2.82
C GLU A 119 -25.44 -0.17 3.11
N ILE A 120 -24.47 -0.51 2.26
CA ILE A 120 -23.63 -1.70 2.40
C ILE A 120 -22.75 -1.57 3.65
N ASP A 121 -22.16 -0.39 3.87
CA ASP A 121 -21.35 -0.14 5.05
C ASP A 121 -22.15 -0.36 6.35
N PHE A 122 -23.40 0.13 6.40
CA PHE A 122 -24.27 -0.04 7.56
C PHE A 122 -24.74 -1.48 7.74
N GLU A 123 -25.02 -2.20 6.66
CA GLU A 123 -25.37 -3.63 6.71
C GLU A 123 -24.22 -4.47 7.29
N VAL A 124 -23.01 -4.28 6.78
CA VAL A 124 -21.80 -4.97 7.26
C VAL A 124 -21.52 -4.62 8.71
N ALA A 125 -21.61 -3.34 9.09
CA ALA A 125 -21.39 -2.92 10.47
C ALA A 125 -22.38 -3.57 11.44
N LYS A 126 -23.66 -3.67 11.05
CA LYS A 126 -24.70 -4.36 11.81
C LYS A 126 -24.42 -5.86 11.95
N GLU A 127 -23.96 -6.52 10.89
CA GLU A 127 -23.61 -7.96 10.94
C GLU A 127 -22.44 -8.24 11.89
N LEU A 128 -21.45 -7.34 11.90
CA LEU A 128 -20.27 -7.42 12.77
C LEU A 128 -20.53 -6.92 14.20
N GLY A 129 -21.66 -6.25 14.44
CA GLY A 129 -21.99 -5.66 15.74
C GLY A 129 -21.12 -4.47 16.11
N ILE A 130 -20.70 -3.67 15.12
CA ILE A 130 -19.83 -2.50 15.29
C ILE A 130 -20.56 -1.22 14.84
N THR A 131 -20.08 -0.07 15.34
CA THR A 131 -20.46 1.24 14.81
C THR A 131 -19.47 1.62 13.70
N PRO A 132 -19.92 1.91 12.47
CA PRO A 132 -19.01 2.28 11.40
C PRO A 132 -18.40 3.66 11.69
N THR A 133 -17.10 3.80 11.43
CA THR A 133 -16.43 5.10 11.41
C THR A 133 -16.49 5.71 10.01
N ASN A 134 -16.23 7.02 9.91
CA ASN A 134 -16.11 7.75 8.63
C ASN A 134 -14.65 7.90 8.16
N THR A 135 -13.69 7.25 8.83
CA THR A 135 -12.25 7.45 8.58
C THR A 135 -11.79 6.88 7.24
N TRP A 136 -12.30 5.69 6.87
CA TRP A 136 -11.80 4.95 5.71
C TRP A 136 -12.80 4.95 4.58
N ALA A 137 -12.34 5.19 3.36
CA ALA A 137 -13.11 4.93 2.16
C ALA A 137 -13.35 3.43 1.98
N THR A 138 -14.55 3.06 1.52
CA THR A 138 -14.92 1.67 1.22
C THR A 138 -15.09 1.41 -0.29
N THR A 139 -14.82 2.43 -1.12
CA THR A 139 -14.90 2.36 -2.58
C THR A 139 -13.60 2.81 -3.24
N ARG A 140 -13.34 2.35 -4.47
CA ARG A 140 -12.20 2.80 -5.29
C ARG A 140 -12.20 4.31 -5.51
N LYS A 141 -13.39 4.90 -5.73
CA LYS A 141 -13.56 6.35 -5.87
C LYS A 141 -13.11 7.09 -4.60
N GLY A 142 -13.47 6.59 -3.43
CA GLY A 142 -13.04 7.17 -2.15
C GLY A 142 -11.54 7.03 -1.92
N ALA A 143 -10.96 5.87 -2.26
CA ALA A 143 -9.52 5.65 -2.15
C ALA A 143 -8.70 6.60 -3.05
N LEU A 144 -9.14 6.82 -4.30
CA LEU A 144 -8.55 7.81 -5.20
C LEU A 144 -8.69 9.25 -4.67
N ALA A 145 -9.82 9.55 -4.01
CA ALA A 145 -10.00 10.84 -3.37
C ALA A 145 -9.02 11.03 -2.20
N GLN A 146 -8.80 10.01 -1.36
CA GLN A 146 -7.77 10.06 -0.31
C GLN A 146 -6.38 10.30 -0.90
N LEU A 147 -6.01 9.57 -1.95
CA LEU A 147 -4.71 9.75 -2.60
C LEU A 147 -4.54 11.20 -3.07
N LYS A 148 -5.56 11.76 -3.74
CA LYS A 148 -5.56 13.16 -4.17
C LYS A 148 -5.46 14.12 -2.98
N TRP A 149 -6.16 13.85 -1.87
CA TRP A 149 -6.08 14.67 -0.67
C TRP A 149 -4.67 14.67 -0.08
N PHE A 150 -4.04 13.51 0.05
CA PHE A 150 -2.65 13.39 0.48
C PHE A 150 -1.72 14.21 -0.41
N ILE A 151 -1.75 13.99 -1.73
CA ILE A 151 -0.88 14.69 -2.69
C ILE A 151 -1.02 16.21 -2.58
N THR A 152 -2.26 16.70 -2.40
CA THR A 152 -2.54 18.14 -2.41
C THR A 152 -2.36 18.84 -1.06
N LYS A 153 -2.49 18.13 0.07
CA LYS A 153 -2.54 18.73 1.41
C LYS A 153 -1.37 18.36 2.31
N HIS A 154 -0.81 17.17 2.12
CA HIS A 154 0.12 16.58 3.08
C HIS A 154 1.49 16.26 2.47
N TYR A 155 1.54 15.89 1.19
CA TYR A 155 2.73 15.30 0.58
C TYR A 155 3.96 16.20 0.66
N ALA A 156 3.83 17.52 0.46
CA ALA A 156 4.95 18.45 0.56
C ALA A 156 5.64 18.46 1.94
N LYS A 157 4.91 18.07 2.99
CA LYS A 157 5.36 18.04 4.38
C LYS A 157 5.50 16.61 4.94
N PHE A 158 5.37 15.59 4.08
CA PHE A 158 5.53 14.19 4.48
C PHE A 158 6.91 13.93 5.08
N GLY A 159 7.98 14.27 4.35
CA GLY A 159 9.35 13.97 4.76
C GLY A 159 9.72 14.67 6.06
N PRO A 160 9.69 16.01 6.13
CA PRO A 160 10.15 16.75 7.31
C PRO A 160 9.52 16.32 8.64
N TYR A 161 8.28 15.82 8.63
CA TYR A 161 7.54 15.41 9.83
C TYR A 161 7.25 13.90 9.88
N GLU A 162 7.99 13.08 9.12
CA GLU A 162 7.76 11.63 9.02
C GLU A 162 7.86 10.93 10.38
N ASP A 163 8.78 11.39 11.24
CA ASP A 163 9.01 10.85 12.59
C ASP A 163 8.32 11.65 13.71
N ALA A 164 7.54 12.69 13.37
CA ALA A 164 6.90 13.54 14.37
C ALA A 164 5.71 12.83 15.04
N MET A 165 5.49 13.11 16.33
CA MET A 165 4.32 12.67 17.07
C MET A 165 3.75 13.84 17.87
N VAL A 166 2.45 14.06 17.73
CA VAL A 166 1.71 15.18 18.34
C VAL A 166 0.35 14.67 18.86
N LEU A 167 -0.25 15.38 19.82
CA LEU A 167 -1.57 14.99 20.37
C LEU A 167 -2.73 15.54 19.52
N GLU A 168 -2.44 16.59 18.75
CA GLU A 168 -3.40 17.39 17.99
C GLU A 168 -3.82 16.73 16.68
N SER A 169 -3.00 15.82 16.14
CA SER A 169 -3.27 15.11 14.90
C SER A 169 -2.86 13.65 14.99
N TRP A 170 -3.80 12.75 14.68
CA TRP A 170 -3.57 11.31 14.69
C TRP A 170 -2.84 10.80 13.44
N SER A 171 -2.81 11.58 12.36
CA SER A 171 -2.26 11.18 11.05
C SER A 171 -1.12 12.08 10.55
N LEU A 172 -0.93 13.27 11.13
CA LEU A 172 0.07 14.25 10.71
C LEU A 172 0.04 14.49 9.19
N HIS A 173 1.14 14.23 8.49
CA HIS A 173 1.25 14.29 7.02
C HIS A 173 1.35 12.93 6.36
N HIS A 174 0.98 11.85 7.07
CA HIS A 174 0.93 10.53 6.45
C HIS A 174 -0.21 10.45 5.43
N SER A 175 -0.03 9.57 4.44
CA SER A 175 -0.96 9.42 3.32
C SER A 175 -2.28 8.75 3.68
N VAL A 176 -2.28 7.90 4.70
CA VAL A 176 -3.47 7.15 5.15
C VAL A 176 -4.04 6.29 4.00
N ILE A 177 -3.17 5.72 3.15
CA ILE A 177 -3.56 4.90 1.98
C ILE A 177 -3.20 3.42 2.10
N SER A 178 -2.50 2.98 3.15
CA SER A 178 -2.02 1.60 3.25
C SER A 178 -3.14 0.55 3.16
N PRO A 179 -4.35 0.74 3.74
CA PRO A 179 -5.41 -0.25 3.58
C PRO A 179 -5.88 -0.37 2.13
N TYR A 180 -5.93 0.76 1.40
CA TYR A 180 -6.39 0.80 0.02
C TYR A 180 -5.39 0.14 -0.94
N ILE A 181 -4.09 0.30 -0.68
CA ILE A 181 -3.06 -0.41 -1.43
C ILE A 181 -3.13 -1.92 -1.14
N ASN A 182 -3.35 -2.30 0.12
CA ASN A 182 -3.28 -3.70 0.55
C ASN A 182 -4.54 -4.51 0.21
N ASN A 183 -5.68 -3.87 -0.02
CA ASN A 183 -6.92 -4.52 -0.48
C ASN A 183 -7.20 -4.32 -1.99
N GLY A 184 -6.29 -3.68 -2.72
CA GLY A 184 -6.39 -3.50 -4.17
C GLY A 184 -7.30 -2.35 -4.63
N LEU A 185 -7.82 -1.52 -3.73
CA LEU A 185 -8.55 -0.30 -4.12
C LEU A 185 -7.64 0.74 -4.78
N LEU A 186 -6.35 0.74 -4.44
CA LEU A 186 -5.29 1.48 -5.13
C LEU A 186 -4.19 0.53 -5.60
N HIS A 187 -3.74 0.72 -6.82
CA HIS A 187 -2.55 0.08 -7.34
C HIS A 187 -1.29 0.88 -6.96
N PRO A 188 -0.16 0.25 -6.56
CA PRO A 188 1.06 1.00 -6.25
C PRO A 188 1.54 1.89 -7.40
N GLN A 189 1.37 1.46 -8.65
CA GLN A 189 1.81 2.24 -9.82
C GLN A 189 1.08 3.58 -9.96
N GLU A 190 -0.25 3.64 -9.70
CA GLU A 190 -0.99 4.92 -9.77
C GLU A 190 -0.62 5.85 -8.60
N VAL A 191 -0.27 5.27 -7.44
CA VAL A 191 0.23 6.04 -6.30
C VAL A 191 1.60 6.65 -6.61
N ILE A 192 2.53 5.87 -7.18
CA ILE A 192 3.85 6.34 -7.57
C ILE A 192 3.76 7.37 -8.71
N ALA A 193 2.91 7.14 -9.71
CA ALA A 193 2.73 8.09 -10.81
C ALA A 193 2.24 9.45 -10.29
N ALA A 194 1.24 9.48 -9.41
CA ALA A 194 0.74 10.72 -8.82
C ALA A 194 1.79 11.44 -7.96
N ALA A 195 2.63 10.67 -7.25
CA ALA A 195 3.74 11.18 -6.46
C ALA A 195 4.82 11.84 -7.33
N VAL A 196 5.26 11.15 -8.39
CA VAL A 196 6.25 11.67 -9.34
C VAL A 196 5.71 12.90 -10.07
N GLU A 197 4.45 12.87 -10.54
CA GLU A 197 3.82 14.01 -11.21
C GLU A 197 3.80 15.27 -10.34
N ALA A 198 3.46 15.13 -9.04
CA ALA A 198 3.45 16.24 -8.11
C ALA A 198 4.87 16.77 -7.81
N PHE A 199 5.87 15.88 -7.77
CA PHE A 199 7.27 16.28 -7.63
C PHE A 199 7.78 17.04 -8.86
N ASP A 200 7.52 16.52 -10.06
CA ASP A 200 7.94 17.11 -11.32
C ASP A 200 7.28 18.48 -11.59
N SER A 201 6.11 18.74 -10.98
CA SER A 201 5.50 20.06 -11.01
C SER A 201 6.24 21.11 -10.17
N GLY A 202 7.26 20.71 -9.39
CA GLY A 202 8.02 21.55 -8.47
C GLY A 202 7.31 21.87 -7.16
N ALA A 203 6.15 21.25 -6.88
CA ALA A 203 5.37 21.52 -5.67
C ALA A 203 5.85 20.75 -4.43
N ILE A 204 6.56 19.64 -4.65
CA ILE A 204 6.98 18.73 -3.59
C ILE A 204 8.50 18.80 -3.47
N PRO A 205 9.05 19.02 -2.27
CA PRO A 205 10.49 19.00 -2.09
C PRO A 205 11.01 17.55 -2.10
N ILE A 206 12.27 17.38 -2.49
CA ILE A 206 12.82 16.06 -2.83
C ILE A 206 12.82 15.10 -1.65
N GLU A 207 13.05 15.57 -0.42
CA GLU A 207 13.07 14.76 0.79
C GLU A 207 11.70 14.14 1.10
N SER A 208 10.63 14.90 0.86
CA SER A 208 9.26 14.40 0.94
C SER A 208 8.96 13.42 -0.19
N ALA A 209 9.38 13.75 -1.41
CA ALA A 209 9.09 12.91 -2.56
C ALA A 209 9.79 11.55 -2.47
N GLU A 210 11.10 11.56 -2.23
CA GLU A 210 11.94 10.39 -2.05
C GLU A 210 11.50 9.57 -0.84
N GLY A 211 11.25 10.20 0.32
CA GLY A 211 10.81 9.52 1.53
C GLY A 211 9.55 8.70 1.29
N PHE A 212 8.50 9.31 0.73
CA PHE A 212 7.24 8.62 0.44
C PHE A 212 7.40 7.48 -0.56
N ILE A 213 8.11 7.74 -1.67
CA ILE A 213 8.35 6.74 -2.73
C ILE A 213 9.15 5.55 -2.16
N ARG A 214 10.14 5.80 -1.30
CA ARG A 214 10.94 4.77 -0.62
C ARG A 214 10.11 3.85 0.26
N GLN A 215 9.09 4.37 0.95
CA GLN A 215 8.18 3.52 1.73
C GLN A 215 7.43 2.52 0.84
N ILE A 216 7.12 2.89 -0.41
CA ILE A 216 6.36 2.06 -1.34
C ILE A 216 7.27 1.15 -2.15
N ILE A 217 8.13 1.67 -3.02
CA ILE A 217 8.95 0.83 -3.92
C ILE A 217 10.15 0.17 -3.22
N GLY A 218 10.51 0.68 -2.04
CA GLY A 218 11.51 0.13 -1.14
C GLY A 218 10.86 -0.79 -0.11
N TRP A 219 10.41 -0.23 1.03
CA TRP A 219 9.99 -1.04 2.18
C TRP A 219 8.83 -1.99 1.91
N ARG A 220 7.71 -1.53 1.33
CA ARG A 220 6.56 -2.41 1.06
C ARG A 220 6.95 -3.58 0.15
N GLU A 221 7.65 -3.29 -0.95
CA GLU A 221 8.10 -4.31 -1.90
C GLU A 221 9.15 -5.25 -1.28
N TYR A 222 10.09 -4.70 -0.48
CA TYR A 222 11.12 -5.47 0.22
C TYR A 222 10.53 -6.46 1.23
N ILE A 223 9.56 -6.01 2.04
CA ILE A 223 8.92 -6.87 3.03
C ILE A 223 8.11 -7.97 2.36
N ASN A 224 7.39 -7.66 1.27
CA ASN A 224 6.69 -8.70 0.51
C ASN A 224 7.68 -9.73 -0.07
N GLY A 225 8.79 -9.26 -0.66
CA GLY A 225 9.82 -10.15 -1.19
C GLY A 225 10.45 -11.04 -0.13
N MET A 226 10.78 -10.49 1.04
CA MET A 226 11.35 -11.24 2.17
C MET A 226 10.39 -12.26 2.80
N TYR A 227 9.08 -12.06 2.65
CA TYR A 227 8.08 -12.98 3.16
C TYR A 227 8.00 -14.28 2.34
N TRP A 228 8.29 -14.20 1.03
CA TRP A 228 8.23 -15.32 0.09
C TRP A 228 9.58 -16.02 -0.06
#